data_AF-A0A1H4J2C6-F1
#
_entry.id   AF-A0A1H4J2C6-F1
#
_cell.length_a   1.000
_cell.length_b   1.000
_cell.length_c   1.000
_cell.angle_alpha   90.00
_cell.angle_beta   90.00
_cell.angle_gamma   90.00
#
_symmetry.space_group_name_H-M   'P 1'
#
loop_
_entity.id
_entity.type
_entity.pdbx_description
1 polymer ?
#
loop_
_entity_poly.entity_id
_entity_poly.type
_entity_poly.pdbx_seq_one_letter_code
_entity_poly.pdbx_strand_id
1 'polypeptide(L)'
;MAGPGGPGFAVDPRELQMHREHIEAITDRIDRCKEAARATEHPEAFGLLGIPLAAICAVAQQVAEIAIESASTSSYDHSTRIQLWQQLKEADEAEFKDLFKVED
;
A
#
# COMPACT_ATOMS: atom_id res chain seq x y z
N MET A 1 35.54 -19.01 -6.14
CA MET A 1 34.81 -18.43 -7.29
C MET A 1 33.33 -18.58 -7.00
N ALA A 2 32.71 -17.57 -6.39
CA ALA A 2 31.26 -17.53 -6.20
C ALA A 2 30.62 -17.19 -7.55
N GLY A 3 29.67 -18.01 -8.01
CA GLY A 3 28.93 -17.76 -9.25
C GLY A 3 28.10 -16.48 -9.15
N PRO A 4 27.68 -15.89 -10.29
CA PRO A 4 26.86 -14.69 -10.30
C PRO A 4 25.43 -15.06 -9.91
N GLY A 5 25.13 -14.95 -8.63
CA GLY A 5 23.82 -15.27 -8.06
C GLY A 5 23.97 -15.71 -6.61
N GLY A 6 23.98 -14.76 -5.68
CA GLY A 6 23.69 -15.06 -4.27
C GLY A 6 22.31 -15.72 -4.13
N PRO A 7 21.91 -16.22 -2.95
CA PRO A 7 20.65 -16.96 -2.77
C PRO A 7 19.44 -16.06 -3.09
N GLY A 8 19.12 -15.95 -4.37
CA GLY A 8 18.04 -15.15 -4.88
C GLY A 8 16.74 -15.90 -4.70
N PHE A 9 15.94 -15.42 -3.75
CA PHE A 9 14.47 -15.45 -3.82
C PHE A 9 13.83 -16.83 -4.12
N ALA A 10 14.08 -17.84 -3.29
CA ALA A 10 13.12 -18.93 -3.13
C ALA A 10 11.98 -18.41 -2.24
N VAL A 11 11.01 -17.72 -2.85
CA VAL A 11 9.80 -17.23 -2.17
C VAL A 11 8.63 -18.04 -2.67
N ASP A 12 7.85 -18.62 -1.75
CA ASP A 12 6.64 -19.37 -2.10
C ASP A 12 5.63 -18.41 -2.74
N PRO A 13 5.15 -18.68 -3.99
CA PRO A 13 4.13 -17.88 -4.64
C PRO A 13 2.87 -17.68 -3.79
N ARG A 14 2.52 -18.65 -2.94
CA ARG A 14 1.39 -18.55 -2.02
C ARG A 14 1.65 -17.56 -0.89
N GLU A 15 2.86 -17.58 -0.32
CA GLU A 15 3.23 -16.60 0.71
C GLU A 15 3.28 -15.19 0.13
N LEU A 16 3.75 -15.05 -1.11
CA LEU A 16 3.75 -13.78 -1.82
C LEU A 16 2.33 -13.27 -2.10
N GLN A 17 1.44 -14.15 -2.55
CA GLN A 17 0.03 -13.85 -2.76
C GLN A 17 -0.65 -13.40 -1.46
N MET A 18 -0.47 -14.13 -0.35
CA MET A 18 -1.01 -13.73 0.96
C MET A 18 -0.45 -12.39 1.45
N HIS A 19 0.84 -12.14 1.22
CA HIS A 19 1.46 -10.88 1.59
C HIS A 19 0.87 -9.70 0.79
N ARG A 20 0.63 -9.90 -0.51
CA ARG A 20 -0.04 -8.92 -1.36
C ARG A 20 -1.45 -8.60 -0.85
N GLU A 21 -2.24 -9.64 -0.57
CA GLU A 21 -3.60 -9.48 -0.03
C GLU A 21 -3.62 -8.70 1.30
N HIS A 22 -2.64 -8.96 2.17
CA HIS A 22 -2.50 -8.19 3.41
C HIS A 22 -2.17 -6.71 3.16
N ILE A 23 -1.28 -6.41 2.20
CA ILE A 23 -0.93 -5.02 1.86
C ILE A 23 -2.11 -4.30 1.22
N GLU A 24 -2.85 -4.96 0.32
CA GLU A 24 -4.08 -4.42 -0.28
C GLU A 24 -5.10 -4.07 0.82
N ALA A 25 -5.35 -4.99 1.76
CA ALA A 25 -6.27 -4.75 2.87
C ALA A 25 -5.84 -3.59 3.79
N ILE A 26 -4.53 -3.40 4.00
CA ILE A 26 -4.01 -2.25 4.76
C ILE A 26 -4.20 -0.95 3.98
N THR A 27 -3.94 -0.96 2.68
CA THR A 27 -4.11 0.19 1.79
C THR A 27 -5.57 0.64 1.77
N ASP A 28 -6.52 -0.29 1.64
CA ASP A 28 -7.96 -0.01 1.71
C ASP A 28 -8.42 0.60 3.05
N ARG A 29 -7.76 0.24 4.15
CA ARG A 29 -8.03 0.83 5.47
C ARG A 29 -7.50 2.25 5.56
N ILE A 30 -6.30 2.50 5.02
CA ILE A 30 -5.70 3.83 5.01
C ILE A 30 -6.52 4.77 4.13
N ASP A 31 -7.05 4.30 2.99
CA ASP A 31 -7.89 5.11 2.13
C ASP A 31 -9.22 5.48 2.78
N ARG A 32 -9.86 4.55 3.52
CA ARG A 32 -11.02 4.90 4.34
C ARG A 32 -10.69 5.92 5.42
N CYS A 33 -9.51 5.85 6.02
CA CYS A 33 -9.04 6.88 6.95
C CYS A 33 -8.82 8.23 6.24
N LYS A 34 -8.33 8.23 5.00
CA LYS A 34 -8.14 9.43 4.18
C LYS A 34 -9.47 10.10 3.86
N GLU A 35 -10.48 9.32 3.48
CA GLU A 35 -11.83 9.81 3.24
C GLU A 35 -12.44 10.41 4.50
N ALA A 36 -12.32 9.72 5.64
CA ALA A 36 -12.80 10.21 6.92
C ALA A 36 -12.06 11.49 7.37
N ALA A 37 -10.76 11.58 7.15
CA ALA A 37 -9.97 12.75 7.49
C ALA A 37 -10.35 13.99 6.66
N ARG A 38 -10.82 13.79 5.42
CA ARG A 38 -11.33 14.86 4.54
C ARG A 38 -12.73 15.32 4.89
N ALA A 39 -13.46 14.59 5.73
CA ALA A 39 -14.74 15.05 6.24
C ALA A 39 -14.48 16.22 7.21
N THR A 40 -14.61 17.44 6.70
CA THR A 40 -14.50 18.67 7.50
C THR A 40 -15.85 19.02 8.13
N GLU A 41 -15.83 19.38 9.40
CA GLU A 41 -16.95 20.05 10.05
C GLU A 41 -16.89 21.54 9.71
N HIS A 42 -18.01 22.11 9.28
CA HIS A 42 -18.12 23.55 9.09
C HIS A 42 -17.85 24.28 10.42
N PRO A 43 -17.10 25.39 10.46
CA PRO A 43 -16.80 26.11 11.71
C PRO A 43 -18.04 26.46 12.54
N GLU A 44 -19.18 26.65 11.88
CA GLU A 44 -20.49 26.89 12.48
C GLU A 44 -20.97 25.74 13.39
N ALA A 45 -20.48 24.51 13.19
CA ALA A 45 -20.77 23.36 14.05
C ALA A 45 -20.25 23.53 15.49
N PHE A 46 -19.22 24.35 15.68
CA PHE A 46 -18.69 24.71 17.01
C PHE A 46 -19.49 25.85 17.67
N GLY A 47 -20.46 26.43 16.96
CA GLY A 47 -21.20 27.63 17.40
C GLY A 47 -20.34 28.91 17.40
N LEU A 48 -20.99 30.06 17.60
CA LEU A 48 -20.36 31.38 17.45
C LEU A 48 -19.16 31.61 18.41
N LEU A 49 -19.23 31.03 19.61
CA LEU A 49 -18.17 31.10 20.62
C LEU A 49 -17.05 30.07 20.36
N GLY A 50 -17.33 29.02 19.58
CA GLY A 50 -16.39 27.93 19.31
C GLY A 50 -15.56 28.14 18.04
N ILE A 51 -15.71 29.26 17.32
CA ILE A 51 -14.91 29.58 16.12
C ILE A 51 -13.39 29.52 16.38
N PRO A 52 -12.85 30.03 17.51
CA PRO A 52 -11.42 29.87 17.80
C PRO A 52 -11.00 28.41 17.95
N LEU A 53 -11.85 27.58 18.57
CA LEU A 53 -11.62 26.15 18.70
C LEU A 53 -11.67 25.45 17.33
N ALA A 54 -12.63 25.82 16.47
CA ALA A 54 -12.74 25.31 15.11
C ALA A 54 -11.45 25.59 14.29
N ALA A 55 -10.85 26.77 14.43
CA ALA A 55 -9.58 27.09 13.77
C ALA A 55 -8.42 26.19 14.23
N ILE A 56 -8.32 25.89 15.53
CA ILE A 56 -7.31 24.98 16.06
C ILE A 56 -7.55 23.55 15.56
N CYS A 57 -8.81 23.09 15.59
CA CYS A 57 -9.20 21.78 15.07
C CYS A 57 -8.89 21.66 13.56
N ALA A 58 -9.12 22.70 12.76
CA ALA A 58 -8.79 22.72 11.35
C ALA A 58 -7.28 22.56 11.09
N VAL A 59 -6.43 23.22 11.88
CA VAL A 59 -4.97 23.04 11.78
C VAL A 59 -4.56 21.60 12.13
N ALA A 60 -5.13 21.05 13.21
CA ALA A 60 -4.86 19.66 13.60
C ALA A 60 -5.33 18.66 12.53
N GLN A 61 -6.50 18.89 11.94
CA GLN A 61 -7.05 18.08 10.85
C GLN A 61 -6.12 18.13 9.63
N GLN A 62 -5.63 19.31 9.24
CA GLN A 62 -4.70 19.43 8.11
C GLN A 62 -3.40 18.65 8.32
N VAL A 63 -2.83 18.67 9.53
CA VAL A 63 -1.64 17.86 9.86
C VAL A 63 -1.95 16.36 9.75
N ALA A 64 -3.12 15.93 10.24
CA ALA A 64 -3.56 14.55 10.13
C ALA A 64 -3.78 14.11 8.67
N GLU A 65 -4.38 14.96 7.84
CA GLU A 65 -4.58 14.72 6.41
C GLU A 65 -3.25 14.50 5.68
N ILE A 66 -2.25 15.36 5.93
CA ILE A 66 -0.92 15.22 5.31
C ILE A 66 -0.26 13.88 5.70
N ALA A 67 -0.34 13.50 6.98
CA ALA A 67 0.22 12.24 7.46
C ALA A 67 -0.47 11.03 6.81
N ILE A 68 -1.81 11.05 6.72
CA ILE A 68 -2.58 9.98 6.10
C ILE A 68 -2.34 9.92 4.58
N GLU A 69 -2.19 11.06 3.91
CA GLU A 69 -1.87 11.11 2.48
C GLU A 69 -0.49 10.53 2.18
N SER A 70 0.50 10.81 3.03
CA SER A 70 1.83 10.19 2.95
C SER A 70 1.75 8.67 3.17
N ALA A 71 0.99 8.22 4.17
CA ALA A 71 0.79 6.79 4.44
C ALA A 71 0.09 6.07 3.28
N SER A 72 -0.95 6.68 2.69
CA SER A 72 -1.68 6.16 1.52
C SER A 72 -0.71 6.02 0.34
N THR A 73 0.04 7.07 0.02
CA THR A 73 1.03 7.07 -1.08
C THR A 73 2.09 5.98 -0.91
N SER A 74 2.66 5.85 0.29
CA SER A 74 3.68 4.82 0.57
C SER A 74 3.10 3.40 0.51
N SER A 75 1.84 3.21 0.91
CA SER A 75 1.19 1.90 0.87
C SER A 75 0.91 1.48 -0.57
N TYR A 76 0.44 2.42 -1.41
CA TYR A 76 0.27 2.21 -2.85
C TYR A 76 1.57 1.87 -3.57
N ASP A 77 2.66 2.59 -3.29
CA ASP A 77 3.99 2.27 -3.85
C ASP A 77 4.41 0.85 -3.46
N HIS A 78 4.25 0.50 -2.19
CA HIS A 78 4.61 -0.84 -1.71
C HIS A 78 3.77 -1.94 -2.37
N SER A 79 2.44 -1.76 -2.43
CA SER A 79 1.53 -2.69 -3.08
C SER A 79 1.90 -2.90 -4.55
N THR A 80 2.17 -1.81 -5.27
CA THR A 80 2.57 -1.83 -6.69
C THR A 80 3.88 -2.60 -6.89
N ARG A 81 4.86 -2.38 -6.01
CA ARG A 81 6.16 -3.07 -6.09
C ARG A 81 6.03 -4.56 -5.80
N ILE A 82 5.19 -4.97 -4.86
CA ILE A 82 4.93 -6.38 -4.56
C ILE A 82 4.19 -7.05 -5.73
N GLN A 83 3.18 -6.38 -6.31
CA GLN A 83 2.47 -6.88 -7.47
C GLN A 83 3.39 -7.06 -8.68
N LEU A 84 4.25 -6.07 -8.96
CA LEU A 84 5.24 -6.17 -10.04
C LEU A 84 6.22 -7.32 -9.79
N TRP A 85 6.71 -7.46 -8.56
CA TRP A 85 7.61 -8.55 -8.21
C TRP A 85 6.97 -9.92 -8.39
N GLN A 86 5.70 -10.09 -8.00
CA GLN A 86 4.94 -11.31 -8.24
C GLN A 86 4.83 -11.63 -9.73
N GLN A 87 4.44 -10.64 -10.56
CA GLN A 87 4.30 -10.83 -12.01
C GLN A 87 5.61 -11.28 -12.65
N LEU A 88 6.74 -10.68 -12.25
CA LEU A 88 8.05 -11.06 -12.75
C LEU A 88 8.41 -12.50 -12.35
N LYS A 89 8.06 -12.92 -11.12
CA LYS A 89 8.30 -14.30 -10.66
C LYS A 89 7.44 -15.34 -11.36
N GLU A 90 6.17 -15.04 -11.59
CA GLU A 90 5.27 -15.92 -12.35
C GLU A 90 5.73 -16.08 -13.81
N ALA A 91 6.23 -15.01 -14.44
CA ALA A 91 6.81 -15.06 -15.77
C ALA A 91 8.08 -15.93 -15.83
N ASP A 92 9.01 -15.73 -14.89
CA ASP A 92 10.23 -16.55 -14.78
C ASP A 92 9.86 -18.05 -14.62
N GLU A 93 8.91 -18.37 -13.73
CA GLU A 93 8.51 -19.76 -13.46
C GLU A 93 7.83 -20.42 -14.66
N ALA A 94 7.04 -19.67 -15.44
CA ALA A 94 6.40 -20.16 -16.65
C ALA A 94 7.43 -20.51 -17.74
N GLU A 95 8.45 -19.67 -17.93
CA GLU A 95 9.55 -19.92 -18.87
C GLU A 95 10.35 -21.17 -18.46
N PHE A 96 10.66 -21.32 -17.17
CA PHE A 96 11.29 -22.54 -16.66
C PHE A 96 10.41 -23.78 -16.89
N LYS A 97 9.10 -23.72 -16.63
CA LYS A 97 8.19 -24.86 -16.86
C LYS A 97 8.12 -25.26 -18.33
N ASP A 98 8.17 -24.30 -19.25
CA ASP A 98 8.16 -24.57 -20.69
C ASP A 98 9.43 -25.31 -21.13
N LEU A 99 10.60 -24.90 -20.62
CA LEU A 99 11.88 -25.57 -20.86
C LEU A 99 11.92 -27.05 -20.42
N PHE A 100 11.14 -27.43 -19.40
CA PHE A 100 11.08 -28.80 -18.90
C PHE A 100 9.95 -29.65 -19.49
N LYS A 101 9.05 -29.07 -20.31
CA LYS A 101 8.15 -29.84 -21.16
C LYS A 101 8.92 -30.33 -22.38
N VAL A 102 9.75 -31.34 -22.18
CA VAL A 102 10.37 -32.09 -23.28
C VAL A 102 9.26 -32.81 -24.05
N GLU A 103 9.21 -32.59 -25.37
CA GLU A 103 8.33 -33.31 -26.31
C GLU A 103 8.51 -34.84 -26.14
N ASP A 104 7.40 -35.57 -26.03
CA ASP A 104 7.36 -37.03 -26.20
C ASP A 104 7.67 -37.42 -27.67
#